data_AF-A0A6I1L3U5-F1
#
_entry.id   AF-A0A6I1L3U5-F1
#
_cell.length_a   1.000
_cell.length_b   1.000
_cell.length_c   1.000
_cell.angle_alpha   90.00
_cell.angle_beta   90.00
_cell.angle_gamma   90.00
#
_symmetry.space_group_name_H-M   'P 1'
#
loop_
_entity.id
_entity.type
_entity.pdbx_description
1 polymer ?
#
loop_
_entity_poly.entity_id
_entity_poly.type
_entity_poly.pdbx_seq_one_letter_code
_entity_poly.pdbx_strand_id
1 'polypeptide(L)'
;MLSLHVFVRSSELRFARWNEFDLKRGIWEIPDTRPALDGVPFSTRGTKMAGDIHVVPLSPQAVALLEQIHAITGKFDLVFAGDAKPWKPMSENTVNAALRTMGYDTKVDICGHGFRAMACSALVESGLWSETAIERQMSHKERNNVRAAYTHKAEFLEERRMIMTWWSRFLEANREDHVTPHEFANQTGENVTRLRSAKRAE
;
A
#
# COMPACT_ATOMS: atom_id res chain seq x y z
N MET A 1 -9.38 -3.01 4.25
CA MET A 1 -8.91 -2.59 2.91
C MET A 1 -7.54 -1.88 2.93
N LEU A 2 -6.63 -2.17 3.88
CA LEU A 2 -5.30 -1.52 3.89
C LEU A 2 -4.48 -1.82 2.63
N SER A 3 -4.57 -3.05 2.12
CA SER A 3 -3.83 -3.50 0.91
C SER A 3 -4.05 -2.62 -0.32
N LEU A 4 -5.22 -2.00 -0.46
CA LEU A 4 -5.52 -1.06 -1.53
C LEU A 4 -4.71 0.23 -1.39
N HIS A 5 -4.65 0.80 -0.19
CA HIS A 5 -3.94 2.06 0.07
C HIS A 5 -2.42 1.94 -0.04
N VAL A 6 -1.85 0.82 0.40
CA VAL A 6 -0.38 0.63 0.40
C VAL A 6 0.15 -0.04 -0.86
N PHE A 7 -0.71 -0.80 -1.57
CA PHE A 7 -0.41 -1.57 -2.77
C PHE A 7 0.95 -2.29 -2.73
N VAL A 8 1.39 -2.79 -1.58
CA VAL A 8 2.60 -3.63 -1.47
C VAL A 8 2.30 -5.06 -1.93
N ARG A 9 3.33 -5.90 -2.08
CA ARG A 9 3.10 -7.30 -2.45
C ARG A 9 2.38 -8.02 -1.31
N SER A 10 1.54 -9.00 -1.66
CA SER A 10 0.77 -9.78 -0.66
C SER A 10 1.67 -10.41 0.41
N SER A 11 2.83 -10.94 0.03
CA SER A 11 3.81 -11.49 0.98
C SER A 11 4.40 -10.43 1.91
N GLU A 12 4.69 -9.23 1.40
CA GLU A 12 5.22 -8.11 2.20
C GLU A 12 4.21 -7.68 3.27
N LEU A 13 2.93 -7.60 2.89
CA LEU A 13 1.83 -7.27 3.79
C LEU A 13 1.54 -8.36 4.81
N ARG A 14 1.48 -9.63 4.37
CA ARG A 14 1.12 -10.77 5.21
C ARG A 14 2.10 -10.97 6.37
N PHE A 15 3.38 -10.74 6.13
CA PHE A 15 4.44 -10.91 7.14
C PHE A 15 4.84 -9.59 7.82
N ALA A 16 4.07 -8.51 7.62
CA ALA A 16 4.33 -7.21 8.21
C ALA A 16 4.30 -7.27 9.74
N ARG A 17 5.26 -6.59 10.38
CA ARG A 17 5.41 -6.52 11.84
C ARG A 17 5.26 -5.10 12.32
N TRP A 18 4.73 -4.92 13.53
CA TRP A 18 4.49 -3.57 14.06
C TRP A 18 5.77 -2.74 14.21
N ASN A 19 6.91 -3.37 14.50
CA ASN A 19 8.19 -2.69 14.60
C ASN A 19 8.75 -2.17 13.26
N GLU A 20 8.14 -2.53 12.13
CA GLU A 20 8.48 -1.99 10.80
C GLU A 20 7.79 -0.65 10.52
N PHE A 21 6.79 -0.27 11.32
CA PHE A 21 5.99 0.93 11.10
C PHE A 21 6.37 2.06 12.05
N ASP A 22 6.65 3.23 11.48
CA ASP A 22 6.64 4.51 12.19
C ASP A 22 5.38 5.28 11.76
N LEU A 23 4.28 5.08 12.49
CA LEU A 23 3.00 5.72 12.19
C LEU A 23 3.04 7.23 12.40
N LYS A 24 3.90 7.73 13.31
CA LYS A 24 4.06 9.18 13.53
C LYS A 24 4.70 9.86 12.32
N ARG A 25 5.68 9.22 11.69
CA ARG A 25 6.32 9.70 10.47
C ARG A 25 5.60 9.28 9.19
N GLY A 26 4.58 8.42 9.31
CA GLY A 26 3.86 7.84 8.18
C GLY A 26 4.80 7.04 7.28
N ILE A 27 5.60 6.15 7.85
CA ILE A 27 6.57 5.32 7.11
C ILE A 27 6.40 3.86 7.52
N TRP A 28 6.50 2.96 6.54
CA TRP A 28 6.71 1.54 6.75
C TRP A 28 8.02 1.11 6.09
N GLU A 29 8.97 0.58 6.86
CA GLU A 29 10.25 0.09 6.37
C GLU A 29 10.22 -1.43 6.23
N ILE A 30 10.08 -1.93 5.00
CA ILE A 30 10.10 -3.37 4.72
C ILE A 30 11.56 -3.83 4.58
N PRO A 31 12.08 -4.67 5.48
CA PRO A 31 13.46 -5.14 5.42
C PRO A 31 13.66 -6.12 4.26
N ASP A 32 14.91 -6.43 3.91
CA ASP A 32 15.25 -7.48 2.93
C ASP A 32 14.77 -8.86 3.38
N THR A 33 15.00 -9.18 4.66
CA THR A 33 14.58 -10.43 5.28
C THR A 33 14.00 -10.21 6.66
N ARG A 34 13.24 -11.19 7.13
CA ARG A 34 12.61 -11.21 8.45
C ARG A 34 13.06 -12.44 9.24
N PRO A 35 13.00 -12.41 10.58
CA PRO A 35 13.13 -13.61 11.40
C PRO A 35 12.12 -14.69 10.98
N ALA A 36 12.54 -15.95 10.94
CA ALA A 36 11.63 -17.04 10.62
C ALA A 36 10.55 -17.19 11.69
N LEU A 37 9.32 -17.49 11.25
CA LEU A 37 8.22 -17.90 12.14
C LEU A 37 8.11 -19.42 12.12
N ASP A 38 7.98 -20.01 13.30
CA ASP A 38 7.97 -21.47 13.46
C ASP A 38 6.79 -22.14 12.71
N GLY A 39 7.12 -23.14 11.90
CA GLY A 39 6.18 -23.84 11.05
C GLY A 39 5.39 -22.93 10.10
N VAL A 40 5.98 -21.83 9.62
CA VAL A 40 5.41 -20.94 8.60
C VAL A 40 6.40 -20.81 7.43
N PRO A 41 6.15 -21.50 6.30
CA PRO A 41 6.97 -21.39 5.11
C PRO A 41 7.06 -19.94 4.60
N PHE A 42 8.24 -19.58 4.09
CA PHE A 42 8.51 -18.28 3.46
C PHE A 42 8.35 -17.04 4.37
N SER A 43 8.22 -17.24 5.69
CA SER A 43 8.06 -16.15 6.66
C SER A 43 9.25 -15.21 6.78
N THR A 44 10.41 -15.62 6.25
CA THR A 44 11.62 -14.79 6.18
C THR A 44 11.61 -13.78 5.05
N ARG A 45 10.64 -13.85 4.11
CA ARG A 45 10.60 -12.96 2.94
C ARG A 45 10.34 -11.51 3.36
N GLY A 46 11.21 -10.61 2.93
CA GLY A 46 11.05 -9.17 3.01
C GLY A 46 10.77 -8.54 1.64
N THR A 47 11.46 -7.45 1.32
CA THR A 47 11.39 -6.79 0.01
C THR A 47 12.01 -7.65 -1.09
N LYS A 48 11.59 -7.43 -2.34
CA LYS A 48 12.21 -8.06 -3.53
C LYS A 48 13.59 -7.45 -3.86
N MET A 49 13.93 -6.31 -3.27
CA MET A 49 15.20 -5.62 -3.48
C MET A 49 16.27 -6.18 -2.55
N ALA A 50 16.88 -7.31 -2.96
CA ALA A 50 17.90 -7.99 -2.17
C ALA A 50 19.02 -7.05 -1.73
N GLY A 51 19.34 -7.06 -0.43
CA GLY A 51 20.31 -6.16 0.20
C GLY A 51 19.83 -4.72 0.45
N ASP A 52 18.54 -4.41 0.24
CA ASP A 52 17.98 -3.06 0.42
C ASP A 52 16.73 -3.07 1.33
N ILE A 53 16.32 -1.89 1.80
CA ILE A 53 15.09 -1.67 2.57
C ILE A 53 14.08 -0.96 1.68
N HIS A 54 12.88 -1.51 1.55
CA HIS A 54 11.79 -0.83 0.86
C HIS A 54 11.04 0.07 1.83
N VAL A 55 11.36 1.36 1.81
CA VAL A 55 10.66 2.40 2.57
C VAL A 55 9.37 2.75 1.86
N VAL A 56 8.21 2.49 2.43
CA VAL A 56 6.87 2.78 1.89
C VAL A 56 6.25 3.94 2.68
N PRO A 57 6.04 5.12 2.07
CA PRO A 57 5.28 6.18 2.72
C PRO A 57 3.82 5.78 2.94
N LEU A 58 3.23 6.26 4.02
CA LEU A 58 1.84 5.99 4.37
C LEU A 58 1.04 7.27 4.21
N SER A 59 -0.09 7.17 3.52
CA SER A 59 -1.08 8.25 3.48
C SER A 59 -1.79 8.40 4.83
N PRO A 60 -2.41 9.55 5.12
CA PRO A 60 -3.23 9.71 6.32
C PRO A 60 -4.31 8.64 6.47
N GLN A 61 -4.92 8.21 5.36
CA GLN A 61 -5.91 7.14 5.30
C GLN A 61 -5.29 5.78 5.71
N ALA A 62 -4.11 5.46 5.18
CA ALA A 62 -3.41 4.23 5.54
C ALA A 62 -3.00 4.21 7.01
N VAL A 63 -2.55 5.35 7.56
CA VAL A 63 -2.23 5.50 8.98
C VAL A 63 -3.49 5.28 9.84
N ALA A 64 -4.61 5.92 9.51
CA ALA A 64 -5.86 5.75 10.26
C ALA A 64 -6.34 4.28 10.25
N LEU A 65 -6.20 3.58 9.12
CA LEU A 65 -6.51 2.15 9.02
C LEU A 65 -5.54 1.31 9.89
N LEU A 66 -4.25 1.64 9.89
CA LEU A 66 -3.26 0.96 10.71
C LEU A 66 -3.51 1.18 12.20
N GLU A 67 -3.92 2.37 12.63
CA GLU A 67 -4.29 2.64 14.03
C GLU A 67 -5.50 1.79 14.46
N GLN A 68 -6.50 1.64 13.60
CA GLN A 68 -7.64 0.75 13.86
C GLN A 68 -7.20 -0.72 13.96
N ILE A 69 -6.31 -1.17 13.07
CA ILE A 69 -5.75 -2.54 13.13
C ILE A 69 -4.91 -2.70 14.41
N HIS A 70 -4.15 -1.69 14.81
CA HIS A 70 -3.32 -1.70 16.01
C HIS A 70 -4.15 -1.88 17.29
N ALA A 71 -5.35 -1.30 17.35
CA ALA A 71 -6.27 -1.53 18.47
C ALA A 71 -6.67 -3.02 18.63
N ILE A 72 -6.60 -3.82 17.55
CA ILE A 72 -6.99 -5.24 17.54
C ILE A 72 -5.77 -6.14 17.74
N THR A 73 -4.69 -5.90 16.99
CA THR A 73 -3.52 -6.80 16.91
C THR A 73 -2.23 -6.20 17.47
N GLY A 74 -2.23 -4.98 18.02
CA GLY A 74 -1.04 -4.26 18.50
C GLY A 74 -0.30 -4.95 19.66
N LYS A 75 -0.94 -5.90 20.34
CA LYS A 75 -0.33 -6.76 21.37
C LYS A 75 0.51 -7.91 20.81
N PHE A 76 0.43 -8.17 19.50
CA PHE A 76 1.19 -9.21 18.80
C PHE A 76 2.36 -8.61 18.01
N ASP A 77 3.30 -9.43 17.54
CA ASP A 77 4.38 -8.95 16.64
C ASP A 77 3.83 -8.64 15.24
N LEU A 78 2.96 -9.50 14.74
CA LEU A 78 2.39 -9.41 13.39
C LEU A 78 1.23 -8.42 13.34
N VAL A 79 1.25 -7.54 12.33
CA VAL A 79 0.12 -6.65 12.03
C VAL A 79 -1.12 -7.46 11.68
N PHE A 80 -0.94 -8.51 10.88
CA PHE A 80 -1.99 -9.40 10.43
C PHE A 80 -1.84 -10.79 11.07
N ALA A 81 -2.00 -10.84 12.39
CA ALA A 81 -2.02 -12.08 13.16
C ALA A 81 -3.21 -12.98 12.77
N GLY A 82 -3.00 -14.29 12.78
CA GLY A 82 -4.04 -15.28 12.54
C GLY A 82 -4.95 -15.42 13.75
N ASP A 83 -6.25 -15.55 13.50
CA ASP A 83 -7.30 -15.63 14.54
C ASP A 83 -7.08 -16.80 15.52
N ALA A 84 -6.85 -18.01 14.99
CA ALA A 84 -6.62 -19.19 15.82
C ALA A 84 -5.21 -19.27 16.44
N LYS A 85 -4.20 -18.68 15.80
CA LYS A 85 -2.78 -18.76 16.21
C LYS A 85 -2.13 -17.39 15.99
N PRO A 86 -2.10 -16.51 17.00
CA PRO A 86 -1.63 -15.13 16.83
C PRO A 86 -0.14 -14.99 16.46
N TRP A 87 0.67 -16.03 16.70
CA TRP A 87 2.08 -16.08 16.26
C TRP A 87 2.26 -16.52 14.80
N LYS A 88 1.18 -16.88 14.12
CA LYS A 88 1.17 -17.15 12.67
C LYS A 88 0.44 -16.03 11.95
N PRO A 89 0.84 -15.67 10.73
CA PRO A 89 0.13 -14.65 9.97
C PRO A 89 -1.21 -15.19 9.48
N MET A 90 -2.11 -14.27 9.11
CA MET A 90 -3.34 -14.59 8.40
C MET A 90 -3.06 -15.46 7.16
N SER A 91 -4.05 -16.23 6.71
CA SER A 91 -3.91 -17.02 5.48
C SER A 91 -3.72 -16.10 4.28
N GLU A 92 -2.90 -16.51 3.31
CA GLU A 92 -2.73 -15.81 2.04
C GLU A 92 -4.07 -15.63 1.32
N ASN A 93 -4.98 -16.61 1.48
CA ASN A 93 -6.31 -16.57 0.89
C ASN A 93 -7.26 -15.60 1.58
N THR A 94 -6.93 -15.07 2.76
CA THR A 94 -7.87 -14.24 3.52
C THR A 94 -8.24 -12.94 2.78
N VAL A 95 -7.29 -12.32 2.07
CA VAL A 95 -7.60 -11.13 1.24
C VAL A 95 -8.56 -11.48 0.10
N ASN A 96 -8.31 -12.58 -0.61
CA ASN A 96 -9.18 -13.04 -1.69
C ASN A 96 -10.55 -13.53 -1.17
N ALA A 97 -10.59 -14.13 0.02
CA ALA A 97 -11.85 -14.53 0.66
C ALA A 97 -12.69 -13.31 1.07
N ALA A 98 -12.05 -12.24 1.57
CA ALA A 98 -12.73 -10.99 1.84
C ALA A 98 -13.30 -10.35 0.56
N LEU A 99 -12.54 -10.34 -0.54
CA LEU A 99 -13.02 -9.84 -1.83
C LEU A 99 -14.23 -10.63 -2.35
N ARG A 100 -14.18 -11.96 -2.27
CA ARG A 100 -15.32 -12.82 -2.62
C ARG A 100 -16.55 -12.57 -1.75
N THR A 101 -16.35 -12.29 -0.46
CA THR A 101 -17.44 -11.96 0.46
C THR A 101 -18.10 -10.62 0.11
N MET A 102 -17.33 -9.68 -0.44
CA MET A 102 -17.84 -8.39 -0.95
C MET A 102 -18.52 -8.51 -2.33
N GLY A 103 -18.59 -9.72 -2.91
CA GLY A 103 -19.25 -9.98 -4.19
C GLY A 103 -18.35 -9.96 -5.42
N TYR A 104 -17.02 -9.80 -5.25
CA TYR A 104 -16.07 -9.79 -6.37
C TYR A 104 -15.56 -11.20 -6.70
N ASP A 105 -15.58 -11.57 -7.98
CA ASP A 105 -14.88 -12.75 -8.45
C ASP A 105 -13.37 -12.47 -8.50
N THR A 106 -12.61 -13.08 -7.59
CA THR A 106 -11.15 -12.94 -7.54
C THR A 106 -10.39 -13.56 -8.72
N LYS A 107 -11.07 -14.23 -9.65
CA LYS A 107 -10.50 -14.73 -10.91
C LYS A 107 -10.79 -13.82 -12.10
N VAL A 108 -11.88 -13.05 -12.06
CA VAL A 108 -12.39 -12.28 -13.20
C VAL A 108 -12.38 -10.77 -12.93
N ASP A 109 -12.77 -10.34 -11.73
CA ASP A 109 -12.97 -8.92 -11.39
C ASP A 109 -11.71 -8.28 -10.79
N ILE A 110 -11.27 -8.77 -9.62
CA ILE A 110 -10.11 -8.19 -8.93
C ILE A 110 -9.49 -9.22 -7.97
N CYS A 111 -8.18 -9.46 -8.10
CA CYS A 111 -7.42 -10.22 -7.11
C CYS A 111 -6.52 -9.27 -6.30
N GLY A 112 -6.03 -9.71 -5.13
CA GLY A 112 -5.10 -8.88 -4.33
C GLY A 112 -3.85 -8.39 -5.09
N HIS A 113 -3.43 -9.10 -6.13
CA HIS A 113 -2.35 -8.65 -7.04
C HIS A 113 -2.81 -7.54 -8.01
N GLY A 114 -4.08 -7.52 -8.40
CA GLY A 114 -4.65 -6.53 -9.31
C GLY A 114 -4.60 -5.11 -8.77
N PHE A 115 -4.59 -4.93 -7.44
CA PHE A 115 -4.47 -3.61 -6.81
C PHE A 115 -3.17 -2.89 -7.18
N ARG A 116 -2.08 -3.65 -7.32
CA ARG A 116 -0.77 -3.10 -7.71
C ARG A 116 -0.74 -2.65 -9.16
N ALA A 117 -1.31 -3.46 -10.04
CA ALA A 117 -1.44 -3.09 -11.45
C ALA A 117 -2.32 -1.85 -11.60
N MET A 118 -3.47 -1.83 -10.91
CA MET A 118 -4.39 -0.69 -10.91
C MET A 118 -3.74 0.60 -10.40
N ALA A 119 -3.04 0.53 -9.25
CA ALA A 119 -2.33 1.70 -8.72
C ALA A 119 -1.27 2.20 -9.72
N CYS A 120 -0.47 1.30 -10.31
CA CYS A 120 0.54 1.66 -11.30
C CYS A 120 -0.08 2.35 -12.53
N SER A 121 -1.11 1.73 -13.12
CA SER A 121 -1.82 2.29 -14.27
C SER A 121 -2.40 3.67 -13.96
N ALA A 122 -3.07 3.84 -12.82
CA ALA A 122 -3.64 5.12 -12.42
C ALA A 122 -2.58 6.20 -12.22
N LEU A 123 -1.45 5.86 -11.61
CA LEU A 123 -0.34 6.81 -11.40
C LEU A 123 0.33 7.22 -12.72
N VAL A 124 0.45 6.31 -13.68
CA VAL A 124 0.98 6.62 -15.02
C VAL A 124 -0.01 7.48 -15.80
N GLU A 125 -1.29 7.11 -15.81
CA GLU A 125 -2.35 7.84 -16.52
C GLU A 125 -2.61 9.24 -15.95
N SER A 126 -2.31 9.47 -14.66
CA SER A 126 -2.43 10.78 -14.05
C SER A 126 -1.45 11.79 -14.65
N GLY A 127 -0.30 11.34 -15.18
CA GLY A 127 0.73 12.20 -15.76
C GLY A 127 1.42 13.14 -14.77
N LEU A 128 1.28 12.91 -13.46
CA LEU A 128 1.74 13.83 -12.40
C LEU A 128 3.13 13.50 -11.84
N TRP A 129 3.60 12.27 -12.03
CA TRP A 129 4.73 11.72 -11.27
C TRP A 129 5.84 11.23 -12.20
N SER A 130 7.07 11.27 -11.71
CA SER A 130 8.20 10.67 -12.39
C SER A 130 8.08 9.15 -12.42
N GLU A 131 8.40 8.55 -13.57
CA GLU A 131 8.40 7.09 -13.75
C GLU A 131 9.35 6.42 -12.73
N THR A 132 10.49 7.05 -12.45
CA THR A 132 11.45 6.57 -11.44
C THR A 132 10.82 6.52 -10.04
N ALA A 133 10.04 7.52 -9.62
CA ALA A 133 9.36 7.50 -8.32
C ALA A 133 8.30 6.40 -8.24
N ILE A 134 7.52 6.19 -9.32
CA ILE A 134 6.52 5.11 -9.40
C ILE A 134 7.21 3.74 -9.31
N GLU A 135 8.23 3.50 -10.13
CA GLU A 135 8.98 2.24 -10.15
C GLU A 135 9.64 1.94 -8.79
N ARG A 136 10.23 2.96 -8.15
CA ARG A 136 10.81 2.83 -6.82
C ARG A 136 9.74 2.51 -5.77
N GLN A 137 8.58 3.14 -5.83
CA GLN A 137 7.43 2.84 -4.97
C GLN A 137 6.90 1.41 -5.19
N MET A 138 7.01 0.89 -6.40
CA MET A 138 6.66 -0.48 -6.72
C MET A 138 7.73 -1.49 -6.26
N SER A 139 8.83 -1.06 -5.62
CA SER A 139 9.96 -1.95 -5.25
C SER A 139 10.40 -2.75 -6.48
N HIS A 140 10.49 -2.06 -7.62
CA HIS A 140 11.15 -2.57 -8.81
C HIS A 140 12.62 -2.17 -8.74
N LYS A 141 13.50 -3.13 -9.08
CA LYS A 141 14.94 -2.89 -9.08
C LYS A 141 15.26 -2.01 -10.29
N GLU A 142 15.89 -0.86 -10.07
CA GLU A 142 16.43 -0.08 -11.17
C GLU A 142 17.38 -0.96 -12.00
N ARG A 143 17.22 -0.94 -13.32
CA ARG A 143 18.08 -1.68 -14.24
C ARG A 143 19.48 -1.06 -14.37
N ASN A 144 19.66 0.21 -13.99
CA ASN A 144 20.93 0.92 -14.11
C ASN A 144 21.77 0.78 -12.82
N ASN A 145 22.78 -0.06 -12.91
CA ASN A 145 23.64 -0.53 -11.82
C ASN A 145 24.66 0.52 -11.31
N VAL A 146 24.36 1.82 -11.38
CA VAL A 146 25.31 2.90 -11.01
C VAL A 146 24.60 4.02 -10.24
N ARG A 147 24.02 3.72 -9.08
CA ARG A 147 23.78 4.74 -8.04
C ARG A 147 24.13 4.14 -6.68
N ALA A 148 24.91 4.89 -5.91
CA ALA A 148 25.60 4.43 -4.72
C ALA A 148 24.65 4.15 -3.55
N ALA A 149 24.99 3.14 -2.74
CA ALA A 149 24.28 2.58 -1.58
C ALA A 149 23.77 3.58 -0.51
N TYR A 150 24.11 4.86 -0.58
CA TYR A 150 23.78 5.87 0.44
C TYR A 150 22.64 6.84 0.05
N THR A 151 22.31 6.98 -1.24
CA THR A 151 21.20 7.85 -1.70
C THR A 151 19.86 7.09 -1.81
N HIS A 152 19.90 5.76 -1.79
CA HIS A 152 18.77 4.87 -2.09
C HIS A 152 17.59 4.91 -1.11
N LYS A 153 17.81 5.27 0.15
CA LYS A 153 16.73 5.29 1.17
C LYS A 153 15.77 6.46 1.01
N ALA A 154 16.25 7.61 0.55
CA ALA A 154 15.50 8.86 0.49
C ALA A 154 15.14 9.29 -0.94
N GLU A 155 15.54 8.51 -1.96
CA GLU A 155 15.31 8.89 -3.34
C GLU A 155 13.80 9.03 -3.61
N PHE A 156 13.43 10.22 -4.07
CA PHE A 156 12.05 10.62 -4.35
C PHE A 156 11.08 10.45 -3.17
N LEU A 157 11.55 10.41 -1.92
CA LEU A 157 10.67 10.11 -0.78
C LEU A 157 9.49 11.08 -0.66
N GLU A 158 9.72 12.37 -0.89
CA GLU A 158 8.67 13.39 -0.84
C GLU A 158 7.68 13.25 -2.00
N GLU A 159 8.17 12.97 -3.22
CA GLU A 159 7.30 12.66 -4.36
C GLU A 159 6.47 11.40 -4.09
N ARG A 160 7.08 10.38 -3.50
CA ARG A 160 6.39 9.14 -3.11
C ARG A 160 5.36 9.38 -2.01
N ARG A 161 5.59 10.29 -1.06
CA ARG A 161 4.54 10.72 -0.10
C ARG A 161 3.36 11.34 -0.82
N MET A 162 3.60 12.18 -1.83
CA MET A 162 2.55 12.78 -2.64
C MET A 162 1.79 11.71 -3.45
N ILE A 163 2.51 10.76 -4.08
CA ILE A 163 1.93 9.60 -4.77
C ILE A 163 0.98 8.82 -3.85
N MET A 164 1.45 8.41 -2.66
CA MET A 164 0.66 7.59 -1.73
C MET A 164 -0.59 8.32 -1.24
N THR A 165 -0.46 9.63 -0.99
CA THR A 165 -1.57 10.49 -0.57
C THR A 165 -2.58 10.69 -1.70
N TRP A 166 -2.10 10.99 -2.92
CA TRP A 166 -2.94 11.16 -4.09
C TRP A 166 -3.71 9.89 -4.41
N TRP A 167 -3.04 8.73 -4.39
CA TRP A 167 -3.67 7.44 -4.63
C TRP A 167 -4.80 7.15 -3.62
N SER A 168 -4.55 7.42 -2.34
CA SER A 168 -5.58 7.22 -1.31
C SER A 168 -6.78 8.15 -1.51
N ARG A 169 -6.55 9.40 -1.92
CA ARG A 169 -7.63 10.34 -2.24
C ARG A 169 -8.38 9.98 -3.52
N PHE A 170 -7.68 9.44 -4.51
CA PHE A 170 -8.28 8.94 -5.75
C PHE A 170 -9.23 7.76 -5.48
N LEU A 171 -8.83 6.84 -4.58
CA LEU A 171 -9.69 5.75 -4.11
C LEU A 171 -10.93 6.28 -3.36
N GLU A 172 -10.77 7.29 -2.51
CA GLU A 172 -11.88 7.92 -1.81
C GLU A 172 -12.84 8.63 -2.76
N ALA A 173 -12.33 9.36 -3.76
CA ALA A 173 -13.16 10.02 -4.77
C ALA A 173 -14.00 9.00 -5.55
N ASN A 174 -13.39 7.89 -5.99
CA ASN A 174 -14.08 6.79 -6.68
C ASN A 174 -15.03 5.98 -5.81
N ARG A 175 -15.07 6.24 -4.50
CA ARG A 175 -16.09 5.66 -3.61
C ARG A 175 -17.43 6.39 -3.75
N GLU A 176 -17.38 7.68 -4.02
CA GLU A 176 -18.57 8.55 -4.13
C GLU A 176 -19.07 8.57 -5.57
N ASP A 177 -18.19 8.88 -6.53
CA ASP A 177 -18.51 8.97 -7.95
C ASP A 177 -17.31 8.52 -8.80
N HIS A 178 -17.58 7.89 -9.94
CA HIS A 178 -16.53 7.47 -10.85
C HIS A 178 -15.75 8.67 -11.41
N VAL A 179 -14.42 8.64 -11.26
CA VAL A 179 -13.51 9.63 -11.84
C VAL A 179 -12.26 8.94 -12.39
N THR A 180 -11.86 9.31 -13.61
CA THR A 180 -10.65 8.75 -14.21
C THR A 180 -9.38 9.33 -13.58
N PRO A 181 -8.23 8.63 -13.65
CA PRO A 181 -6.97 9.15 -13.11
C PRO A 181 -6.58 10.52 -13.71
N HIS A 182 -6.77 10.70 -15.02
CA HIS A 182 -6.47 11.95 -15.72
C HIS A 182 -7.38 13.10 -15.28
N GLU A 183 -8.70 12.87 -15.14
CA GLU A 183 -9.64 13.89 -14.66
C GLU A 183 -9.35 14.27 -13.20
N PHE A 184 -9.05 13.28 -12.36
CA PHE A 184 -8.72 13.54 -10.96
C PHE A 184 -7.42 14.34 -10.80
N ALA A 185 -6.45 14.15 -11.71
CA ALA A 185 -5.21 14.91 -11.76
C ALA A 185 -5.38 16.34 -12.28
N ASN A 186 -6.25 16.54 -13.27
CA ASN A 186 -6.38 17.79 -14.02
C ASN A 186 -7.70 18.53 -13.71
N GLN A 187 -8.02 18.71 -12.43
CA GLN A 187 -9.25 19.39 -11.98
C GLN A 187 -9.22 20.92 -12.23
N THR A 188 -8.83 21.36 -13.43
CA THR A 188 -8.76 22.75 -13.88
C THR A 188 -9.73 22.97 -15.03
N GLY A 189 -10.95 23.42 -14.73
CA GLY A 189 -11.94 23.89 -15.71
C GLY A 189 -13.28 24.23 -15.05
N GLU A 190 -13.94 25.32 -15.44
CA GLU A 190 -15.10 25.95 -14.77
C GLU A 190 -16.37 25.08 -14.57
N ASN A 191 -16.35 23.79 -14.92
CA ASN A 191 -17.45 22.83 -14.72
C ASN A 191 -17.16 21.77 -13.64
N VAL A 192 -16.30 22.07 -12.66
CA VAL A 192 -16.10 21.16 -11.51
C VAL A 192 -17.31 21.22 -10.60
N THR A 193 -18.19 20.21 -10.69
CA THR A 193 -19.06 19.83 -9.57
C THR A 193 -18.14 19.55 -8.40
N ARG A 194 -18.01 20.52 -7.48
CA ARG A 194 -17.31 20.31 -6.19
C ARG A 194 -17.88 19.03 -5.59
N LEU A 195 -17.05 18.00 -5.43
CA LEU A 195 -17.37 16.85 -4.59
C LEU A 195 -17.93 17.41 -3.28
N ARG A 196 -19.24 17.25 -3.09
CA ARG A 196 -19.94 17.85 -1.98
C ARG A 196 -19.30 17.29 -0.72
N SER A 197 -18.66 18.17 0.05
CA SER A 197 -18.18 17.84 1.38
C SER A 197 -19.38 17.27 2.14
N ALA A 198 -19.30 16.00 2.54
CA ALA A 198 -20.35 15.33 3.28
C ALA A 198 -20.76 16.23 4.46
N LYS A 199 -22.03 16.66 4.46
CA LYS A 199 -22.62 17.41 5.56
C LYS A 199 -22.41 16.59 6.83
N ARG A 200 -21.71 17.17 7.81
CA ARG A 200 -21.79 16.71 9.20
C ARG A 200 -23.25 16.81 9.61
N ALA A 201 -23.86 15.68 9.93
CA ALA A 201 -25.13 15.64 10.63
C ALA A 201 -24.88 16.10 12.08
N GLU A 202 -25.70 17.04 12.53
CA GLU A 202 -25.88 17.45 13.93
C GLU A 202 -26.48 16.31 14.77
#